data_AF-A0A811UYS2-F1
#
_entry.id   AF-A0A811UYS2-F1
#
_cell.length_a   1.000
_cell.length_b   1.000
_cell.length_c   1.000
_cell.angle_alpha   90.00
_cell.angle_beta   90.00
_cell.angle_gamma   90.00
#
_symmetry.space_group_name_H-M   'P 1'
#
loop_
_entity.id
_entity.type
_entity.pdbx_description
1 polymer ?
#
loop_
_entity_poly.entity_id
_entity_poly.type
_entity_poly.pdbx_seq_one_letter_code
_entity_poly.pdbx_strand_id
1 'polypeptide(L)'
;MPQQHNKPQQQTNQNANITCSKKKRNQQNQKMQDKECAGDGGSIKQKQQHSDCHAMKAKKPLQQTADHCNKTTNKGQPTIVGMCMEQLQRQMQSMLSCNEAKENPKVCRSRKNSGSQWGSRQNSLDQQHETNHNTTHDQHPDSENRPLSKSARLRRRRKAAQRNKYVAIDCEMVGVGHNGQDDMLARVSIVNRNGEVLLDKFVKPWLKVIDYRTSVSGIRPADIEDGENFNDVQDEVVELLQGKILVGHAIRNDLAVLHIKHPYKNIRDTARYKPLCRLVSNGRTPSLKLLSQSILGMEIQTGEHNSVEDARAAMKIYNHLSSEWEKYLQKQQGQHK
;
A
#
# COMPACT_ATOMS: atom_id res chain seq x y z
N MET A 1 -24.16 -27.99 69.48
CA MET A 1 -24.50 -26.55 69.38
C MET A 1 -23.20 -25.77 69.22
N PRO A 2 -23.22 -24.68 68.43
CA PRO A 2 -22.33 -24.43 67.29
C PRO A 2 -21.07 -23.61 67.69
N GLN A 3 -20.05 -23.45 66.85
CA GLN A 3 -19.98 -22.34 65.88
C GLN A 3 -18.91 -22.58 64.81
N GLN A 4 -19.28 -22.22 63.58
CA GLN A 4 -18.42 -22.01 62.41
C GLN A 4 -17.61 -20.73 62.60
N HIS A 5 -16.39 -20.64 62.05
CA HIS A 5 -16.02 -19.60 61.08
C HIS A 5 -14.59 -19.74 60.51
N ASN A 6 -14.56 -19.73 59.17
CA ASN A 6 -13.59 -19.22 58.21
C ASN A 6 -12.07 -19.32 58.48
N LYS A 7 -11.41 -20.14 57.66
CA LYS A 7 -9.99 -20.01 57.30
C LYS A 7 -9.80 -18.87 56.29
N PRO A 8 -8.76 -18.03 56.42
CA PRO A 8 -8.36 -17.10 55.37
C PRO A 8 -7.52 -17.82 54.29
N GLN A 9 -7.89 -17.63 53.03
CA GLN A 9 -7.08 -18.00 51.88
C GLN A 9 -5.92 -17.02 51.69
N GLN A 10 -4.72 -17.56 51.54
CA GLN A 10 -3.52 -16.83 51.14
C GLN A 10 -3.65 -16.40 49.67
N GLN A 11 -3.73 -15.09 49.42
CA GLN A 11 -3.46 -14.53 48.09
C GLN A 11 -1.97 -14.18 48.03
N THR A 12 -1.24 -14.88 47.18
CA THR A 12 0.16 -14.58 46.84
C THR A 12 0.24 -13.31 45.98
N ASN A 13 0.97 -12.32 46.47
CA ASN A 13 1.37 -11.08 45.79
C ASN A 13 2.14 -11.37 44.48
N GLN A 14 1.61 -10.93 43.33
CA GLN A 14 2.35 -10.80 42.07
C GLN A 14 2.36 -9.36 41.51
N ASN A 15 2.22 -8.34 42.36
CA ASN A 15 2.18 -6.94 41.94
C ASN A 15 3.35 -6.10 42.49
N ALA A 16 4.59 -6.58 42.32
CA ALA A 16 5.79 -5.82 42.70
C ALA A 16 6.80 -5.55 41.55
N ASN A 17 6.59 -6.09 40.34
CA ASN A 17 7.59 -5.99 39.27
C ASN A 17 7.24 -5.07 38.08
N ILE A 18 6.10 -4.36 38.11
CA ILE A 18 5.70 -3.46 37.00
C ILE A 18 5.96 -1.98 37.32
N THR A 19 6.23 -1.63 38.57
CA THR A 19 6.42 -0.23 39.00
C THR A 19 7.89 0.22 38.97
N CYS A 20 8.85 -0.70 38.86
CA CYS A 20 10.29 -0.37 38.88
C CYS A 20 10.85 0.01 37.48
N SER A 21 10.23 -0.48 36.40
CA SER A 21 10.69 -0.19 35.02
C SER A 21 10.14 1.11 34.42
N LYS A 22 9.10 1.70 35.04
CA LYS A 22 8.52 2.99 34.62
C LYS A 22 9.20 4.22 35.25
N LYS A 23 10.00 4.05 36.31
CA LYS A 23 10.74 5.15 36.96
C LYS A 23 12.16 5.38 36.43
N LYS A 24 12.77 4.40 35.73
CA LYS A 24 14.14 4.54 35.20
C LYS A 24 14.25 5.13 33.79
N ARG A 25 13.16 5.19 33.00
CA ARG A 25 13.18 5.89 31.69
C ARG A 25 12.84 7.38 31.79
N ASN A 26 12.16 7.81 32.85
CA ASN A 26 11.77 9.22 33.05
C ASN A 26 12.84 10.09 33.73
N GLN A 27 13.98 9.52 34.13
CA GLN A 27 15.13 10.28 34.66
C GLN A 27 16.22 10.53 33.61
N GLN A 28 16.12 9.95 32.42
CA GLN A 28 17.13 10.09 31.37
C GLN A 28 16.78 11.19 30.34
N ASN A 29 15.55 11.70 30.34
CA ASN A 29 15.10 12.80 29.48
C ASN A 29 15.03 14.18 30.16
N GLN A 30 15.50 14.28 31.41
CA GLN A 30 15.48 15.53 32.18
C GLN A 30 16.90 16.07 32.47
N LYS A 31 17.91 15.63 31.70
CA LYS A 31 19.32 16.03 31.85
C LYS A 31 19.97 16.57 30.57
N MET A 32 19.15 17.04 29.62
CA MET A 32 19.57 17.71 28.38
C MET A 32 18.86 19.07 28.23
N GLN A 33 18.64 19.75 29.36
CA GLN A 33 18.28 21.16 29.43
C GLN A 33 19.14 21.73 30.56
N ASP A 34 19.97 22.72 30.22
CA ASP A 34 20.87 23.55 31.04
C ASP A 34 22.34 23.43 30.62
N LYS A 35 22.74 24.38 29.74
CA LYS A 35 24.09 24.83 29.28
C LYS A 35 23.91 25.31 27.82
N GLU A 36 24.05 26.57 27.42
CA GLU A 36 24.80 27.72 27.91
C GLU A 36 24.13 29.03 27.44
N CYS A 37 24.03 30.02 28.34
CA CYS A 37 23.95 31.44 28.01
C CYS A 37 25.07 32.16 28.77
N ALA A 38 26.03 32.72 28.02
CA ALA A 38 26.95 33.84 28.33
C ALA A 38 28.10 33.71 27.33
N GLY A 39 28.55 34.69 26.54
CA GLY A 39 28.34 36.12 26.41
C GLY A 39 29.57 36.60 25.61
N ASP A 40 29.40 37.55 24.68
CA ASP A 40 30.27 38.73 24.57
C ASP A 40 29.99 39.53 23.29
N GLY A 41 29.93 40.84 23.48
CA GLY A 41 29.66 41.82 22.46
C GLY A 41 30.86 42.12 21.56
N GLY A 42 30.55 42.66 20.39
CA GLY A 42 31.54 43.19 19.45
C GLY A 42 30.87 43.93 18.30
N SER A 43 30.61 45.22 18.48
CA SER A 43 30.35 46.17 17.40
C SER A 43 31.58 46.30 16.49
N ILE A 44 31.42 46.36 15.16
CA ILE A 44 32.20 47.21 14.22
C ILE A 44 31.48 47.29 12.84
N LYS A 45 31.04 48.52 12.54
CA LYS A 45 30.99 49.31 11.28
C LYS A 45 30.74 48.66 9.91
N GLN A 46 29.63 49.15 9.32
CA GLN A 46 29.37 49.58 7.94
C GLN A 46 30.48 49.43 6.88
N LYS A 47 30.08 48.90 5.72
CA LYS A 47 30.49 49.42 4.41
C LYS A 47 29.37 49.20 3.37
N GLN A 48 28.78 50.31 2.92
CA GLN A 48 27.91 50.40 1.75
C GLN A 48 28.73 50.16 0.48
N GLN A 49 28.15 49.44 -0.48
CA GLN A 49 28.40 49.67 -1.90
C GLN A 49 27.08 49.61 -2.67
N HIS A 50 26.80 50.75 -3.31
CA HIS A 50 25.79 51.03 -4.32
C HIS A 50 26.22 50.42 -5.66
N SER A 51 25.25 49.97 -6.47
CA SER A 51 25.24 50.23 -7.93
C SER A 51 23.94 49.72 -8.57
N ASP A 52 23.01 50.65 -8.73
CA ASP A 52 22.22 51.00 -9.93
C ASP A 52 21.58 49.93 -10.84
N CYS A 53 20.27 50.10 -10.96
CA CYS A 53 19.38 49.63 -12.02
C CYS A 53 19.61 50.38 -13.34
N HIS A 54 19.45 49.71 -14.49
CA HIS A 54 18.98 50.35 -15.74
C HIS A 54 18.23 49.34 -16.64
N ALA A 55 17.15 49.84 -17.23
CA ALA A 55 16.19 49.17 -18.12
C ALA A 55 16.79 48.82 -19.50
N MET A 56 16.05 48.04 -20.33
CA MET A 56 15.74 48.31 -21.75
C MET A 56 14.96 47.15 -22.42
N LYS A 57 13.72 47.48 -22.83
CA LYS A 57 13.03 47.25 -24.13
C LYS A 57 13.08 45.90 -24.88
N ALA A 58 11.88 45.48 -25.27
CA ALA A 58 11.56 44.46 -26.27
C ALA A 58 11.95 44.82 -27.72
N LYS A 59 12.29 43.82 -28.53
CA LYS A 59 12.12 43.77 -30.01
C LYS A 59 12.05 42.31 -30.50
N LYS A 60 11.22 42.10 -31.53
CA LYS A 60 10.80 40.83 -32.17
C LYS A 60 11.69 40.50 -33.40
N PRO A 61 11.46 39.42 -34.18
CA PRO A 61 12.41 38.34 -34.45
C PRO A 61 13.18 38.46 -35.78
N LEU A 62 14.27 37.69 -35.93
CA LEU A 62 14.92 37.42 -37.21
C LEU A 62 14.70 35.98 -37.67
N GLN A 63 14.36 35.87 -38.95
CA GLN A 63 14.23 34.68 -39.78
C GLN A 63 15.63 34.22 -40.26
N GLN A 64 15.90 32.92 -40.28
CA GLN A 64 16.85 32.25 -41.18
C GLN A 64 16.57 30.73 -41.13
N THR A 65 15.93 30.20 -42.18
CA THR A 65 16.49 29.39 -43.27
C THR A 65 16.66 27.91 -42.92
N ALA A 66 16.14 27.11 -43.85
CA ALA A 66 16.00 25.66 -43.78
C ALA A 66 17.35 24.95 -43.80
N ASP A 67 17.45 23.88 -43.01
CA ASP A 67 18.30 22.76 -43.34
C ASP A 67 17.59 21.44 -43.04
N HIS A 68 17.69 20.57 -44.04
CA HIS A 68 17.17 19.23 -44.16
C HIS A 68 17.88 18.29 -43.15
N CYS A 69 17.16 17.54 -42.31
CA CYS A 69 17.65 16.21 -41.90
C CYS A 69 16.55 15.30 -41.29
N ASN A 70 16.34 14.18 -41.98
CA ASN A 70 15.87 12.87 -41.54
C ASN A 70 14.61 12.75 -40.67
N LYS A 71 13.51 12.40 -41.38
CA LYS A 71 12.51 11.44 -40.92
C LYS A 71 13.20 10.15 -40.45
N THR A 72 13.40 10.02 -39.15
CA THR A 72 13.49 8.71 -38.51
C THR A 72 12.09 8.31 -38.09
N THR A 73 11.58 7.28 -38.76
CA THR A 73 10.33 6.62 -38.42
C THR A 73 10.50 5.95 -37.07
N ASN A 74 10.03 6.61 -36.01
CA ASN A 74 9.91 5.98 -34.71
C ASN A 74 8.82 4.91 -34.83
N LYS A 75 9.23 3.65 -34.91
CA LYS A 75 8.32 2.50 -34.90
C LYS A 75 7.49 2.61 -33.61
N GLY A 76 6.21 2.90 -33.76
CA GLY A 76 5.27 3.11 -32.66
C GLY A 76 5.30 1.92 -31.71
N GLN A 77 5.81 2.15 -30.49
CA GLN A 77 5.40 1.32 -29.38
C GLN A 77 3.92 1.58 -29.12
N PRO A 78 3.10 0.53 -28.94
CA PRO A 78 1.68 0.73 -28.67
C PRO A 78 1.54 1.51 -27.36
N THR A 79 0.83 2.63 -27.42
CA THR A 79 0.36 3.34 -26.23
C THR A 79 -0.53 2.39 -25.45
N ILE A 80 -0.20 2.15 -24.17
CA ILE A 80 -0.92 1.19 -23.30
C ILE A 80 -2.38 1.60 -23.04
N VAL A 81 -2.70 2.89 -23.26
CA VAL A 81 -4.06 3.42 -23.16
C VAL A 81 -4.99 2.64 -24.10
N GLY A 82 -5.85 1.79 -23.53
CA GLY A 82 -6.82 0.98 -24.26
C GLY A 82 -6.41 -0.47 -24.55
N MET A 83 -5.30 -0.96 -24.00
CA MET A 83 -4.98 -2.39 -24.09
C MET A 83 -6.00 -3.25 -23.35
N CYS A 84 -6.54 -4.27 -24.01
CA CYS A 84 -7.41 -5.25 -23.38
C CYS A 84 -6.64 -6.06 -22.31
N MET A 85 -7.33 -6.44 -21.22
CA MET A 85 -6.86 -7.33 -20.14
C MET A 85 -5.92 -8.43 -20.62
N GLU A 86 -6.34 -9.16 -21.66
CA GLU A 86 -5.60 -10.30 -22.18
C GLU A 86 -4.32 -9.88 -22.89
N GLN A 87 -4.28 -8.69 -23.52
CA GLN A 87 -3.07 -8.17 -24.16
C GLN A 87 -2.05 -7.70 -23.12
N LEU A 88 -2.50 -7.05 -22.04
CA LEU A 88 -1.63 -6.67 -20.92
C LEU A 88 -1.04 -7.92 -20.26
N GLN A 89 -1.87 -8.93 -19.99
CA GLN A 89 -1.41 -10.22 -19.47
C GLN A 89 -0.47 -10.94 -20.44
N ARG A 90 -0.77 -10.98 -21.74
CA ARG A 90 0.12 -11.56 -22.76
C ARG A 90 1.46 -10.84 -22.83
N GLN A 91 1.47 -9.51 -22.78
CA GLN A 91 2.73 -8.73 -22.76
C GLN A 91 3.51 -8.95 -21.45
N MET A 92 2.84 -9.01 -20.31
CA MET A 92 3.49 -9.34 -19.04
C MET A 92 4.05 -10.76 -19.03
N GLN A 93 3.28 -11.75 -19.52
CA GLN A 93 3.73 -13.14 -19.66
C GLN A 93 4.92 -13.24 -20.61
N SER A 94 4.87 -12.54 -21.76
CA SER A 94 5.99 -12.43 -22.70
C SER A 94 7.22 -11.80 -22.05
N MET A 95 7.07 -10.73 -21.25
CA MET A 95 8.21 -10.14 -20.54
C MET A 95 8.78 -11.06 -19.45
N LEU A 96 7.92 -11.87 -18.81
CA LEU A 96 8.35 -12.87 -17.83
C LEU A 96 9.04 -14.06 -18.50
N SER A 97 8.71 -14.40 -19.75
CA SER A 97 9.35 -15.46 -20.53
C SER A 97 10.58 -14.99 -21.31
N CYS A 98 10.66 -13.72 -21.74
CA CYS A 98 11.81 -13.19 -22.46
C CYS A 98 13.06 -13.03 -21.57
N ASN A 99 12.91 -13.02 -20.24
CA ASN A 99 14.05 -13.19 -19.33
C ASN A 99 14.64 -14.62 -19.38
N GLU A 100 13.90 -15.60 -19.93
CA GLU A 100 14.37 -16.99 -20.10
C GLU A 100 15.33 -17.12 -21.29
N ALA A 101 15.26 -16.20 -22.27
CA ALA A 101 16.08 -16.23 -23.49
C ALA A 101 17.54 -15.77 -23.31
N LYS A 102 17.98 -15.49 -22.07
CA LYS A 102 19.39 -15.20 -21.74
C LYS A 102 20.15 -16.40 -21.16
N GLU A 103 19.52 -17.57 -21.07
CA GLU A 103 20.22 -18.82 -20.80
C GLU A 103 20.17 -19.76 -22.00
N ASN A 104 21.37 -20.22 -22.36
CA ASN A 104 21.72 -20.96 -23.55
C ASN A 104 20.95 -22.30 -23.66
N PRO A 105 20.12 -22.54 -24.71
CA PRO A 105 19.43 -23.82 -24.86
C PRO A 105 20.37 -24.85 -25.47
N LYS A 106 20.81 -25.82 -24.67
CA LYS A 106 21.38 -27.07 -25.20
C LYS A 106 20.28 -27.85 -25.91
N VAL A 107 20.42 -27.93 -27.22
CA VAL A 107 19.64 -28.78 -28.13
C VAL A 107 19.78 -30.25 -27.75
N CYS A 108 18.66 -30.95 -27.58
CA CYS A 108 18.57 -32.39 -27.82
C CYS A 108 17.27 -32.67 -28.59
N ARG A 109 17.43 -33.12 -29.83
CA ARG A 109 16.37 -33.49 -30.76
C ARG A 109 15.90 -34.94 -30.52
N SER A 110 14.58 -35.08 -30.48
CA SER A 110 13.75 -36.15 -31.06
C SER A 110 13.73 -37.55 -30.43
N ARG A 111 12.52 -37.98 -30.05
CA ARG A 111 11.82 -39.11 -30.71
C ARG A 111 10.32 -39.07 -30.39
N LYS A 112 9.51 -39.05 -31.46
CA LYS A 112 8.08 -39.36 -31.43
C LYS A 112 7.93 -40.87 -31.21
N ASN A 113 6.98 -41.29 -30.37
CA ASN A 113 6.33 -42.57 -30.59
C ASN A 113 4.83 -42.48 -30.29
N SER A 114 4.09 -43.14 -31.17
CA SER A 114 2.65 -43.24 -31.29
C SER A 114 2.03 -44.19 -30.26
N GLY A 115 0.82 -43.82 -29.82
CA GLY A 115 -0.33 -44.72 -29.65
C GLY A 115 -0.25 -45.81 -28.57
N SER A 116 -1.14 -45.73 -27.58
CA SER A 116 -1.87 -46.89 -27.07
C SER A 116 -3.14 -46.43 -26.36
N GLN A 117 -4.25 -46.79 -26.99
CA GLN A 117 -5.65 -46.67 -26.62
C GLN A 117 -5.92 -47.53 -25.37
N TRP A 118 -6.38 -46.92 -24.28
CA TRP A 118 -6.86 -47.65 -23.10
C TRP A 118 -8.37 -47.52 -23.00
N GLY A 119 -9.02 -48.69 -23.06
CA GLY A 119 -10.46 -48.86 -23.16
C GLY A 119 -11.22 -48.43 -21.91
N SER A 120 -12.39 -47.87 -22.19
CA SER A 120 -13.44 -47.49 -21.28
C SER A 120 -13.93 -48.66 -20.42
N ARG A 121 -14.00 -48.47 -19.10
CA ARG A 121 -14.87 -49.24 -18.23
C ARG A 121 -16.01 -48.33 -17.75
N GLN A 122 -17.20 -48.66 -18.22
CA GLN A 122 -18.47 -48.15 -17.70
C GLN A 122 -18.58 -48.55 -16.22
N ASN A 123 -19.03 -47.63 -15.38
CA ASN A 123 -19.67 -47.98 -14.13
C ASN A 123 -20.94 -47.15 -13.94
N SER A 124 -21.94 -47.85 -13.42
CA SER A 124 -23.36 -47.54 -13.39
C SER A 124 -23.73 -46.26 -12.65
N LEU A 125 -24.67 -45.56 -13.27
CA LEU A 125 -25.83 -44.90 -12.67
C LEU A 125 -26.04 -45.18 -11.17
N ASP A 126 -25.92 -44.12 -10.37
CA ASP A 126 -26.67 -43.99 -9.13
C ASP A 126 -27.55 -42.75 -9.24
N GLN A 127 -28.84 -43.02 -9.24
CA GLN A 127 -29.96 -42.12 -9.42
C GLN A 127 -30.38 -41.64 -8.03
N GLN A 128 -30.12 -40.38 -7.67
CA GLN A 128 -30.74 -39.74 -6.51
C GLN A 128 -31.65 -38.62 -6.97
N HIS A 129 -32.92 -39.01 -7.01
CA HIS A 129 -34.17 -38.26 -7.04
C HIS A 129 -34.09 -36.76 -6.68
N GLU A 130 -34.46 -35.92 -7.63
CA GLU A 130 -35.01 -34.60 -7.40
C GLU A 130 -36.44 -34.72 -6.86
N THR A 131 -36.71 -34.21 -5.66
CA THR A 131 -38.08 -33.96 -5.20
C THR A 131 -38.41 -32.49 -5.44
N ASN A 132 -39.20 -32.25 -6.48
CA ASN A 132 -39.92 -31.00 -6.72
C ASN A 132 -40.92 -30.76 -5.57
N HIS A 133 -40.64 -29.77 -4.73
CA HIS A 133 -41.66 -29.15 -3.90
C HIS A 133 -41.87 -27.72 -4.37
N ASN A 134 -42.95 -27.54 -5.13
CA ASN A 134 -43.65 -26.28 -5.27
C ASN A 134 -44.19 -25.91 -3.88
N THR A 135 -43.76 -24.77 -3.33
CA THR A 135 -44.39 -24.19 -2.15
C THR A 135 -44.60 -22.70 -2.37
N THR A 136 -45.88 -22.38 -2.46
CA THR A 136 -46.59 -21.11 -2.33
C THR A 136 -45.79 -19.92 -1.78
N HIS A 137 -45.92 -18.82 -2.51
CA HIS A 137 -45.66 -17.45 -2.07
C HIS A 137 -46.46 -17.16 -0.79
N ASP A 138 -45.79 -17.11 0.37
CA ASP A 138 -46.27 -16.38 1.55
C ASP A 138 -45.29 -15.25 1.83
N GLN A 139 -45.77 -14.02 1.65
CA GLN A 139 -45.05 -12.81 2.00
C GLN A 139 -45.13 -12.63 3.52
N HIS A 140 -44.02 -12.93 4.21
CA HIS A 140 -43.84 -12.56 5.62
C HIS A 140 -42.59 -11.66 5.75
N PRO A 141 -42.74 -10.40 6.22
CA PRO A 141 -41.61 -9.52 6.44
C PRO A 141 -41.07 -9.78 7.85
N ASP A 142 -39.96 -10.52 7.99
CA ASP A 142 -39.07 -10.50 9.20
C ASP A 142 -37.88 -11.49 9.12
N SER A 143 -37.26 -11.70 7.94
CA SER A 143 -36.19 -12.72 7.80
C SER A 143 -34.74 -12.23 8.06
N GLU A 144 -34.51 -10.93 8.25
CA GLU A 144 -33.15 -10.36 8.34
C GLU A 144 -32.42 -10.64 9.67
N ASN A 145 -33.08 -11.19 10.70
CA ASN A 145 -32.49 -11.29 12.05
C ASN A 145 -32.35 -12.70 12.65
N ARG A 146 -32.36 -13.76 11.82
CA ARG A 146 -32.17 -15.13 12.34
C ARG A 146 -30.68 -15.38 12.68
N PRO A 147 -30.33 -15.81 13.92
CA PRO A 147 -28.93 -16.06 14.29
C PRO A 147 -28.30 -17.13 13.40
N LEU A 148 -27.18 -16.81 12.75
CA LEU A 148 -26.44 -17.75 11.91
C LEU A 148 -26.10 -19.05 12.65
N SER A 149 -26.18 -20.19 11.96
CA SER A 149 -25.71 -21.48 12.49
C SER A 149 -24.20 -21.45 12.79
N LYS A 150 -23.71 -22.29 13.73
CA LYS A 150 -22.27 -22.37 14.08
C LYS A 150 -21.39 -22.57 12.83
N SER A 151 -21.81 -23.46 11.93
CA SER A 151 -21.11 -23.73 10.66
C SER A 151 -21.10 -22.54 9.71
N ALA A 152 -22.21 -21.80 9.61
CA ALA A 152 -22.28 -20.58 8.81
C ALA A 152 -21.37 -19.47 9.37
N ARG A 153 -21.33 -19.30 10.70
CA ARG A 153 -20.41 -18.35 11.36
C ARG A 153 -18.94 -18.72 11.09
N LEU A 154 -18.57 -19.99 11.19
CA LEU A 154 -17.21 -20.45 10.90
C LEU A 154 -16.82 -20.21 9.44
N ARG A 155 -17.71 -20.54 8.48
CA ARG A 155 -17.48 -20.26 7.05
C ARG A 155 -17.30 -18.77 6.80
N ARG A 156 -18.15 -17.92 7.40
CA ARG A 156 -18.04 -16.46 7.29
C ARG A 156 -16.71 -15.94 7.83
N ARG A 157 -16.28 -16.42 9.01
CA ARG A 157 -14.97 -16.08 9.61
C ARG A 157 -13.80 -16.49 8.73
N ARG A 158 -13.80 -17.72 8.18
CA ARG A 158 -12.75 -18.17 7.25
C ARG A 158 -12.70 -17.32 5.99
N LYS A 159 -13.85 -17.00 5.40
CA LYS A 159 -13.93 -16.13 4.21
C LYS A 159 -13.41 -14.72 4.53
N ALA A 160 -13.75 -14.16 5.69
CA ALA A 160 -13.25 -12.87 6.14
C ALA A 160 -11.73 -12.89 6.38
N ALA A 161 -11.20 -13.94 7.01
CA ALA A 161 -9.76 -14.11 7.21
C ALA A 161 -8.99 -14.20 5.87
N GLN A 162 -9.57 -14.86 4.86
CA GLN A 162 -8.99 -14.91 3.52
C GLN A 162 -9.04 -13.54 2.81
N ARG A 163 -10.14 -12.78 2.94
CA ARG A 163 -10.23 -11.42 2.40
C ARG A 163 -9.22 -10.48 3.05
N ASN A 164 -9.01 -10.64 4.35
CA ASN A 164 -8.09 -9.84 5.14
C ASN A 164 -6.68 -10.46 5.19
N LYS A 165 -6.33 -11.36 4.26
CA LYS A 165 -4.95 -11.83 4.07
C LYS A 165 -4.10 -10.77 3.36
N TYR A 166 -4.73 -10.02 2.46
CA TYR A 166 -4.11 -8.93 1.71
C TYR A 166 -4.75 -7.62 2.17
N VAL A 167 -3.91 -6.65 2.47
CA VAL A 167 -4.33 -5.30 2.84
C VAL A 167 -3.52 -4.30 2.04
N ALA A 168 -4.16 -3.21 1.63
CA ALA A 168 -3.48 -2.07 1.04
C ALA A 168 -3.48 -0.91 2.02
N ILE A 169 -2.38 -0.17 2.05
CA ILE A 169 -2.21 1.03 2.86
C ILE A 169 -1.89 2.21 1.96
N ASP A 170 -2.35 3.38 2.38
CA ASP A 170 -1.89 4.67 1.87
C ASP A 170 -2.00 5.70 3.01
N CYS A 171 -1.03 6.61 3.08
CA CYS A 171 -0.95 7.65 4.09
C CYS A 171 -0.91 9.04 3.44
N GLU A 172 -1.60 9.99 4.05
CA GLU A 172 -1.40 11.41 3.78
C GLU A 172 -0.47 12.02 4.82
N MET A 173 0.44 12.88 4.36
CA MET A 173 1.44 13.51 5.21
C MET A 173 1.35 15.03 5.17
N VAL A 174 1.71 15.64 6.29
CA VAL A 174 1.96 17.08 6.43
C VAL A 174 3.43 17.36 6.64
N GLY A 175 3.86 18.56 6.28
CA GLY A 175 5.23 19.05 6.39
C GLY A 175 5.51 19.70 7.75
N VAL A 176 6.54 19.21 8.44
CA VAL A 176 7.03 19.72 9.72
C VAL A 176 8.53 19.99 9.68
N GLY A 177 9.09 20.42 10.82
CA GLY A 177 10.52 20.69 10.94
C GLY A 177 10.94 21.96 10.19
N HIS A 178 12.21 22.01 9.79
CA HIS A 178 12.76 23.18 9.11
C HIS A 178 12.11 23.33 7.72
N ASN A 179 11.40 24.43 7.51
CA ASN A 179 10.69 24.76 6.27
C ASN A 179 9.68 23.68 5.78
N GLY A 180 9.13 22.86 6.69
CA GLY A 180 8.11 21.86 6.33
C GLY A 180 8.61 20.67 5.49
N GLN A 181 9.92 20.43 5.49
CA GLN A 181 10.54 19.39 4.65
C GLN A 181 10.38 17.97 5.22
N ASP A 182 10.18 17.84 6.53
CA ASP A 182 10.02 16.54 7.17
C ASP A 182 8.56 16.08 7.08
N ASP A 183 8.35 14.81 6.73
CA ASP A 183 7.02 14.22 6.62
C ASP A 183 6.53 13.73 7.99
N MET A 184 5.30 14.08 8.36
CA MET A 184 4.60 13.49 9.49
C MET A 184 3.20 13.04 9.09
N LEU A 185 2.77 11.91 9.64
CA LEU A 185 1.47 11.32 9.37
C LEU A 185 0.33 12.27 9.75
N ALA A 186 -0.65 12.42 8.85
CA ALA A 186 -1.88 13.17 9.10
C ALA A 186 -3.14 12.32 8.86
N ARG A 187 -3.09 11.35 7.94
CA ARG A 187 -4.17 10.38 7.74
C ARG A 187 -3.61 9.04 7.31
N VAL A 188 -4.20 7.94 7.77
CA VAL A 188 -3.88 6.59 7.30
C VAL A 188 -5.15 5.86 6.91
N SER A 189 -5.10 5.23 5.74
CA SER A 189 -6.19 4.40 5.22
C SER A 189 -5.68 2.98 4.95
N ILE A 190 -6.41 1.98 5.45
CA ILE A 190 -6.17 0.57 5.18
C ILE A 190 -7.43 -0.06 4.61
N VAL A 191 -7.29 -0.73 3.48
CA VAL A 191 -8.39 -1.48 2.84
C VAL A 191 -8.02 -2.95 2.68
N ASN A 192 -9.03 -3.82 2.71
CA ASN A 192 -8.81 -5.24 2.43
C ASN A 192 -8.75 -5.52 0.92
N ARG A 193 -8.60 -6.80 0.55
CA ARG A 193 -8.51 -7.22 -0.85
C ARG A 193 -9.69 -6.80 -1.73
N ASN A 194 -10.87 -6.63 -1.14
CA ASN A 194 -12.09 -6.23 -1.86
C ASN A 194 -12.25 -4.70 -1.94
N GLY A 195 -11.37 -3.94 -1.29
CA GLY A 195 -11.50 -2.49 -1.17
C GLY A 195 -12.42 -2.02 -0.04
N GLU A 196 -12.85 -2.94 0.85
CA GLU A 196 -13.57 -2.59 2.08
C GLU A 196 -12.59 -1.89 3.04
N VAL A 197 -13.00 -0.75 3.60
CA VAL A 197 -12.18 0.02 4.54
C VAL A 197 -12.09 -0.73 5.87
N LEU A 198 -10.87 -0.98 6.32
CA LEU A 198 -10.56 -1.57 7.63
C LEU A 198 -10.16 -0.50 8.65
N LEU A 199 -9.47 0.54 8.18
CA LEU A 199 -9.03 1.69 8.96
C LEU A 199 -9.07 2.93 8.06
N ASP A 200 -9.56 4.05 8.57
CA ASP A 200 -9.47 5.36 7.93
C ASP A 200 -9.52 6.39 9.06
N LYS A 201 -8.35 6.92 9.45
CA LYS A 201 -8.20 7.77 10.63
C LYS A 201 -7.34 8.97 10.32
N PHE A 202 -7.78 10.14 10.79
CA PHE A 202 -6.94 11.32 10.91
C PHE A 202 -6.11 11.23 12.19
N VAL A 203 -4.86 11.67 12.11
CA VAL A 203 -3.88 11.56 13.19
C VAL A 203 -3.41 12.95 13.56
N LYS A 204 -3.37 13.22 14.86
CA LYS A 204 -2.89 14.49 15.40
C LYS A 204 -1.36 14.56 15.37
N PRO A 205 -0.78 15.51 14.61
CA PRO A 205 0.65 15.81 14.62
C PRO A 205 1.17 16.15 16.01
N TRP A 206 2.30 15.57 16.42
CA TRP A 206 2.96 15.95 17.68
C TRP A 206 3.95 17.10 17.53
N LEU A 207 4.35 17.44 16.30
CA LEU A 207 5.10 18.65 15.97
C LEU A 207 4.19 19.68 15.30
N LYS A 208 4.59 20.95 15.40
CA LYS A 208 3.91 22.04 14.70
C LYS A 208 3.95 21.81 13.19
N VAL A 209 2.77 21.81 12.57
CA VAL A 209 2.63 21.77 11.11
C VAL A 209 3.07 23.11 10.51
N ILE A 210 3.99 23.05 9.56
CA ILE A 210 4.48 24.21 8.79
C ILE A 210 3.78 24.29 7.45
N ASP A 211 3.58 23.15 6.80
CA ASP A 211 2.89 23.05 5.51
C ASP A 211 1.91 21.87 5.52
N TYR A 212 0.64 22.13 5.26
CA TYR A 212 -0.38 21.08 5.20
C TYR A 212 -0.34 20.29 3.88
N ARG A 213 0.30 20.85 2.85
CA ARG A 213 0.40 20.27 1.50
C ARG A 213 -0.96 19.93 0.90
N THR A 214 -1.95 20.73 1.28
CA THR A 214 -3.38 20.53 1.04
C THR A 214 -3.73 20.19 -0.42
N SER A 215 -3.08 20.84 -1.38
CA SER A 215 -3.30 20.60 -2.81
C SER A 215 -2.97 19.16 -3.25
N VAL A 216 -2.11 18.48 -2.49
CA VAL A 216 -1.75 17.08 -2.68
C VAL A 216 -2.46 16.22 -1.65
N SER A 217 -2.27 16.47 -0.35
CA SER A 217 -2.70 15.59 0.73
C SER A 217 -4.20 15.64 1.06
N GLY A 218 -4.90 16.68 0.63
CA GLY A 218 -6.28 16.96 1.04
C GLY A 218 -6.45 17.37 2.51
N ILE A 219 -5.37 17.42 3.31
CA ILE A 219 -5.44 17.70 4.74
C ILE A 219 -5.64 19.20 5.01
N ARG A 220 -6.58 19.49 5.91
CA ARG A 220 -6.83 20.81 6.50
C ARG A 220 -6.52 20.82 8.00
N PRO A 221 -6.27 22.00 8.60
CA PRO A 221 -6.10 22.14 10.05
C PRO A 221 -7.24 21.50 10.86
N ALA A 222 -8.49 21.69 10.43
CA ALA A 222 -9.66 21.17 11.11
C ALA A 222 -9.72 19.62 11.10
N ASP A 223 -9.13 18.96 10.11
CA ASP A 223 -9.16 17.49 10.01
C ASP A 223 -8.28 16.81 11.07
N ILE A 224 -7.20 17.49 11.49
CA ILE A 224 -6.19 16.94 12.39
C ILE A 224 -6.23 17.53 13.80
N GLU A 225 -7.02 18.59 14.02
CA GLU A 225 -7.18 19.24 15.33
C GLU A 225 -7.72 18.24 16.37
N ASP A 226 -8.76 17.52 15.96
CA ASP A 226 -9.42 16.43 16.70
C ASP A 226 -8.96 15.04 16.25
N GLY A 227 -7.83 14.96 15.54
CA GLY A 227 -7.23 13.70 15.11
C GLY A 227 -6.85 12.80 16.28
N GLU A 228 -6.81 11.49 16.03
CA GLU A 228 -6.43 10.51 17.04
C GLU A 228 -4.94 10.57 17.39
N ASN A 229 -4.56 10.07 18.57
CA ASN A 229 -3.16 10.05 18.98
C ASN A 229 -2.36 9.11 18.06
N PHE A 230 -1.18 9.56 17.63
CA PHE A 230 -0.31 8.76 16.77
C PHE A 230 -0.02 7.36 17.33
N ASN A 231 0.26 7.23 18.62
CA ASN A 231 0.63 5.93 19.19
C ASN A 231 -0.55 4.94 19.14
N ASP A 232 -1.76 5.40 19.43
CA ASP A 232 -2.96 4.56 19.40
C ASP A 232 -3.25 4.08 17.96
N VAL A 233 -3.17 5.00 16.99
CA VAL A 233 -3.33 4.65 15.57
C VAL A 233 -2.21 3.73 15.08
N GLN A 234 -0.96 3.97 15.51
CA GLN A 234 0.17 3.12 15.16
C GLN A 234 -0.03 1.69 15.67
N ASP A 235 -0.48 1.51 16.91
CA ASP A 235 -0.75 0.19 17.48
C ASP A 235 -1.84 -0.55 16.70
N GLU A 236 -2.93 0.13 16.33
CA GLU A 236 -3.98 -0.43 15.48
C GLU A 236 -3.48 -0.83 14.09
N VAL A 237 -2.63 0.01 13.47
CA VAL A 237 -2.01 -0.30 12.18
C VAL A 237 -1.11 -1.52 12.31
N VAL A 238 -0.27 -1.62 13.35
CA VAL A 238 0.59 -2.79 13.58
C VAL A 238 -0.23 -4.07 13.72
N GLU A 239 -1.29 -4.04 14.53
CA GLU A 239 -2.19 -5.18 14.70
C GLU A 239 -2.84 -5.59 13.36
N LEU A 240 -3.30 -4.61 12.60
CA LEU A 240 -3.89 -4.84 11.28
C LEU A 240 -2.87 -5.34 10.26
N LEU A 241 -1.58 -5.01 10.34
CA LEU A 241 -0.59 -5.50 9.37
C LEU A 241 0.01 -6.86 9.75
N GLN A 242 -0.13 -7.29 11.00
CA GLN A 242 0.50 -8.50 11.53
C GLN A 242 0.12 -9.75 10.73
N GLY A 243 1.14 -10.43 10.18
CA GLY A 243 0.99 -11.68 9.43
C GLY A 243 0.29 -11.53 8.07
N LYS A 244 0.03 -10.30 7.60
CA LYS A 244 -0.63 -10.04 6.32
C LYS A 244 0.36 -9.80 5.18
N ILE A 245 -0.17 -9.81 3.97
CA ILE A 245 0.49 -9.30 2.78
C ILE A 245 0.13 -7.84 2.61
N LEU A 246 1.13 -6.97 2.59
CA LEU A 246 0.96 -5.53 2.43
C LEU A 246 1.10 -5.12 0.97
N VAL A 247 0.11 -4.42 0.44
CA VAL A 247 0.03 -3.86 -0.91
C VAL A 247 0.01 -2.33 -0.80
N GLY A 248 0.45 -1.62 -1.83
CA GLY A 248 0.45 -0.16 -1.85
C GLY A 248 1.32 0.40 -2.97
N HIS A 249 1.58 1.70 -2.93
CA HIS A 249 2.38 2.41 -3.92
C HIS A 249 3.46 3.23 -3.23
N ALA A 250 4.74 2.94 -3.48
CA ALA A 250 5.86 3.59 -2.78
C ALA A 250 5.81 3.42 -1.25
N ILE A 251 5.36 2.25 -0.80
CA ILE A 251 5.08 1.82 0.60
C ILE A 251 6.17 2.19 1.62
N ARG A 252 7.41 2.35 1.16
CA ARG A 252 8.51 2.78 2.02
C ARG A 252 8.21 4.11 2.72
N ASN A 253 7.53 5.03 2.04
CA ASN A 253 7.19 6.35 2.56
C ASN A 253 6.17 6.22 3.70
N ASP A 254 5.09 5.43 3.48
CA ASP A 254 4.07 5.13 4.49
C ASP A 254 4.66 4.48 5.74
N LEU A 255 5.46 3.43 5.54
CA LEU A 255 6.10 2.72 6.64
C LEU A 255 7.09 3.60 7.41
N ALA A 256 7.73 4.55 6.74
CA ALA A 256 8.66 5.48 7.38
C ALA A 256 7.92 6.44 8.33
N VAL A 257 6.84 7.10 7.88
CA VAL A 257 6.09 8.02 8.74
C VAL A 257 5.32 7.32 9.86
N LEU A 258 4.95 6.05 9.65
CA LEU A 258 4.38 5.20 10.67
C LEU A 258 5.42 4.62 11.63
N HIS A 259 6.73 4.74 11.35
CA HIS A 259 7.81 4.09 12.10
C HIS A 259 7.65 2.56 12.24
N ILE A 260 7.08 1.88 11.23
CA ILE A 260 6.82 0.43 11.24
C ILE A 260 7.75 -0.28 10.25
N LYS A 261 8.12 -1.53 10.56
CA LYS A 261 8.78 -2.43 9.61
C LYS A 261 7.84 -3.56 9.22
N HIS A 262 7.74 -3.84 7.93
CA HIS A 262 7.00 -4.99 7.41
C HIS A 262 7.96 -5.95 6.69
N PRO A 263 7.81 -7.29 6.82
CA PRO A 263 8.70 -8.24 6.16
C PRO A 263 8.75 -8.03 4.65
N TYR A 264 9.95 -7.88 4.07
CA TYR A 264 10.11 -7.58 2.64
C TYR A 264 9.41 -8.60 1.73
N LYS A 265 9.47 -9.90 2.07
CA LYS A 265 8.76 -10.98 1.36
C LYS A 265 7.23 -10.83 1.35
N ASN A 266 6.69 -10.02 2.25
CA ASN A 266 5.27 -9.78 2.38
C ASN A 266 4.82 -8.46 1.71
N ILE A 267 5.72 -7.67 1.13
CA ILE A 267 5.40 -6.38 0.50
C ILE A 267 5.16 -6.56 -1.01
N ARG A 268 4.07 -5.99 -1.52
CA ARG A 268 3.69 -5.87 -2.94
C ARG A 268 3.59 -4.38 -3.29
N ASP A 269 4.73 -3.78 -3.61
CA ASP A 269 4.82 -2.36 -3.96
C ASP A 269 4.64 -2.17 -5.47
N THR A 270 3.54 -1.52 -5.86
CA THR A 270 3.20 -1.26 -7.28
C THR A 270 4.19 -0.30 -7.95
N ALA A 271 4.82 0.61 -7.21
CA ALA A 271 5.82 1.53 -7.75
C ALA A 271 7.12 0.81 -8.12
N ARG A 272 7.42 -0.33 -7.48
CA ARG A 272 8.69 -1.06 -7.60
C ARG A 272 8.60 -2.38 -8.36
N TYR A 273 7.40 -2.78 -8.78
CA TYR A 273 7.22 -4.03 -9.50
C TYR A 273 7.82 -3.93 -10.92
N LYS A 274 9.02 -4.49 -11.11
CA LYS A 274 9.84 -4.33 -12.34
C LYS A 274 9.08 -4.58 -13.66
N PRO A 275 8.24 -5.62 -13.79
CA PRO A 275 7.43 -5.82 -15.00
C PRO A 275 6.52 -4.63 -15.29
N LEU A 276 5.90 -4.05 -14.26
CA LEU A 276 5.06 -2.86 -14.37
C LEU A 276 5.84 -1.62 -14.79
N CYS A 277 6.99 -1.38 -14.14
CA CYS A 277 7.86 -0.24 -14.44
C CYS A 277 8.30 -0.25 -15.91
N ARG A 278 8.70 -1.42 -16.41
CA ARG A 278 9.11 -1.61 -17.82
C ARG A 278 7.96 -1.39 -18.79
N LEU A 279 6.79 -1.91 -18.44
CA LEU A 279 5.62 -1.88 -19.30
C LEU A 279 5.05 -0.47 -19.42
N VAL A 280 4.86 0.24 -18.30
CA VAL A 280 4.11 1.49 -18.25
C VAL A 280 5.01 2.74 -18.30
N SER A 281 6.26 2.64 -17.86
CA SER A 281 7.15 3.81 -17.68
C SER A 281 8.56 3.59 -18.21
N ASN A 282 8.75 2.67 -19.16
CA ASN A 282 10.05 2.38 -19.78
C ASN A 282 11.17 2.11 -18.76
N GLY A 283 10.82 1.46 -17.64
CA GLY A 283 11.74 1.09 -16.58
C GLY A 283 11.88 2.12 -15.45
N ARG A 284 11.30 3.32 -15.59
CA ARG A 284 11.22 4.32 -14.50
C ARG A 284 10.11 3.96 -13.52
N THR A 285 10.11 4.61 -12.35
CA THR A 285 9.05 4.49 -11.36
C THR A 285 7.79 5.21 -11.88
N PRO A 286 6.69 4.50 -12.17
CA PRO A 286 5.44 5.12 -12.59
C PRO A 286 4.71 5.74 -11.40
N SER A 287 3.92 6.79 -11.63
CA SER A 287 2.96 7.29 -10.63
C SER A 287 1.74 6.38 -10.52
N LEU A 288 1.06 6.39 -9.37
CA LEU A 288 -0.17 5.63 -9.17
C LEU A 288 -1.26 6.05 -10.16
N LYS A 289 -1.38 7.36 -10.45
CA LYS A 289 -2.27 7.89 -11.49
C LYS A 289 -2.02 7.27 -12.86
N LEU A 290 -0.75 7.22 -13.29
CA LEU A 290 -0.37 6.62 -14.58
C LEU A 290 -0.69 5.12 -14.59
N LEU A 291 -0.40 4.40 -13.52
CA LEU A 291 -0.71 2.97 -13.41
C LEU A 291 -2.22 2.71 -13.46
N SER A 292 -3.00 3.48 -12.71
CA SER A 292 -4.46 3.33 -12.64
C SER A 292 -5.09 3.59 -14.00
N GLN A 293 -4.65 4.63 -14.69
CA GLN A 293 -5.12 4.92 -16.05
C GLN A 293 -4.72 3.82 -17.03
N SER A 294 -3.47 3.36 -17.00
CA SER A 294 -2.94 2.42 -17.98
C SER A 294 -3.48 1.00 -17.82
N ILE A 295 -3.72 0.56 -16.58
CA ILE A 295 -4.07 -0.83 -16.25
C ILE A 295 -5.57 -1.00 -16.01
N LEU A 296 -6.18 -0.04 -15.29
CA LEU A 296 -7.57 -0.11 -14.88
C LEU A 296 -8.48 0.74 -15.77
N GLY A 297 -7.93 1.63 -16.60
CA GLY A 297 -8.71 2.64 -17.33
C GLY A 297 -9.41 3.63 -16.39
N MET A 298 -8.92 3.77 -15.16
CA MET A 298 -9.50 4.63 -14.14
C MET A 298 -8.65 5.88 -13.97
N GLU A 299 -9.29 7.04 -14.04
CA GLU A 299 -8.70 8.29 -13.61
C GLU A 299 -8.90 8.46 -12.10
N ILE A 300 -7.82 8.71 -11.38
CA ILE A 300 -7.78 8.99 -9.93
C ILE A 300 -6.97 10.28 -9.72
N GLN A 301 -7.02 10.85 -8.52
CA GLN A 301 -6.27 12.07 -8.19
C GLN A 301 -6.57 13.20 -9.20
N THR A 302 -7.86 13.44 -9.46
CA THR A 302 -8.34 14.55 -10.31
C THR A 302 -8.32 15.90 -9.59
N GLY A 303 -8.13 15.87 -8.25
CA GLY A 303 -7.92 17.03 -7.40
C GLY A 303 -6.97 16.67 -6.27
N GLU A 304 -7.38 16.95 -5.03
CA GLU A 304 -6.67 16.52 -3.83
C GLU A 304 -6.69 14.99 -3.71
N HIS A 305 -5.66 14.42 -3.09
CA HIS A 305 -5.57 12.99 -2.89
C HIS A 305 -6.54 12.52 -1.80
N ASN A 306 -6.91 11.25 -1.93
CA ASN A 306 -7.72 10.56 -0.95
C ASN A 306 -7.08 9.20 -0.70
N SER A 307 -6.40 9.06 0.43
CA SER A 307 -5.75 7.80 0.81
C SER A 307 -6.63 6.53 0.69
N VAL A 308 -7.96 6.62 0.89
CA VAL A 308 -8.83 5.45 0.67
C VAL A 308 -8.94 5.10 -0.81
N GLU A 309 -9.09 6.11 -1.69
CA GLU A 309 -9.09 5.91 -3.14
C GLU A 309 -7.77 5.33 -3.62
N ASP A 310 -6.65 5.88 -3.15
CA ASP A 310 -5.31 5.48 -3.55
C ASP A 310 -4.96 4.06 -3.07
N ALA A 311 -5.28 3.72 -1.82
CA ALA A 311 -5.15 2.35 -1.32
C ALA A 311 -6.00 1.35 -2.12
N ARG A 312 -7.23 1.74 -2.51
CA ARG A 312 -8.09 0.91 -3.37
C ARG A 312 -7.51 0.75 -4.77
N ALA A 313 -6.96 1.82 -5.36
CA ALA A 313 -6.35 1.78 -6.68
C ALA A 313 -5.14 0.84 -6.69
N ALA A 314 -4.24 0.95 -5.70
CA ALA A 314 -3.10 0.06 -5.54
C ALA A 314 -3.54 -1.40 -5.37
N MET A 315 -4.57 -1.66 -4.55
CA MET A 315 -5.12 -3.01 -4.38
C MET A 315 -5.74 -3.56 -5.67
N LYS A 316 -6.47 -2.73 -6.43
CA LYS A 316 -7.06 -3.12 -7.73
C LYS A 316 -5.98 -3.49 -8.74
N ILE A 317 -4.91 -2.68 -8.85
CA ILE A 317 -3.75 -2.98 -9.70
C ILE A 317 -3.13 -4.31 -9.31
N TYR A 318 -2.89 -4.54 -8.01
CA TYR A 318 -2.36 -5.81 -7.54
C TYR A 318 -3.27 -6.98 -7.87
N ASN A 319 -4.57 -6.88 -7.60
CA ASN A 319 -5.54 -7.94 -7.87
C ASN A 319 -5.54 -8.36 -9.34
N HIS A 320 -5.51 -7.36 -10.24
CA HIS A 320 -5.45 -7.56 -11.68
C HIS A 320 -4.20 -8.34 -12.13
N LEU A 321 -3.10 -8.20 -11.40
CA LEU A 321 -1.79 -8.79 -11.71
C LEU A 321 -1.37 -9.92 -10.78
N SER A 322 -2.22 -10.29 -9.82
CA SER A 322 -1.83 -11.11 -8.67
C SER A 322 -1.25 -12.47 -9.07
N SER A 323 -1.85 -13.16 -10.04
CA SER A 323 -1.32 -14.45 -10.54
C SER A 323 0.12 -14.33 -11.04
N GLU A 324 0.38 -13.33 -11.88
CA GLU A 324 1.67 -13.16 -12.55
C GLU A 324 2.72 -12.60 -11.60
N TRP A 325 2.29 -11.73 -10.69
CA TRP A 325 3.11 -11.19 -9.62
C TRP A 325 3.61 -12.29 -8.68
N GLU A 326 2.72 -13.17 -8.19
CA GLU A 326 3.13 -14.22 -7.25
C GLU A 326 4.04 -15.26 -7.94
N LYS A 327 3.81 -15.59 -9.22
CA LYS A 327 4.73 -16.42 -10.02
C LYS A 327 6.10 -15.75 -10.18
N TYR A 328 6.14 -14.45 -10.45
CA TYR A 328 7.39 -13.69 -10.55
C TYR A 328 8.19 -13.77 -9.24
N LEU A 329 7.54 -13.56 -8.09
CA LEU A 329 8.19 -13.66 -6.78
C LEU A 329 8.74 -15.06 -6.50
N GLN A 330 8.00 -16.11 -6.84
CA GLN A 330 8.47 -17.50 -6.69
C GLN A 330 9.72 -17.77 -7.52
N LYS A 331 9.77 -17.31 -8.78
CA LYS A 331 10.95 -17.43 -9.64
C LYS A 331 12.17 -16.73 -9.04
N GLN A 332 12.00 -15.50 -8.52
CA GLN A 332 13.10 -14.76 -7.91
C GLN A 332 13.65 -15.45 -6.65
N GLN A 333 12.79 -16.08 -5.84
CA GLN A 333 13.23 -16.83 -4.65
C GLN A 333 13.99 -18.11 -5.01
N GLY A 334 13.66 -18.75 -6.13
CA GLY A 334 14.37 -19.93 -6.63
C GLY A 334 15.77 -19.64 -7.17
N GLN A 335 16.03 -18.40 -7.60
CA GLN A 335 17.33 -17.96 -8.16
C GLN A 335 18.36 -17.57 -7.08
N HIS A 336 17.92 -17.41 -5.82
CA HIS A 336 18.77 -17.01 -4.68
C HIS A 336 19.02 -18.16 -3.70
N LYS A 337 18.63 -19.39 -4.05
CA LYS A 337 19.05 -20.62 -3.38
C LYS A 337 20.18 -21.24 -4.19
#